data_AF-A0A959GP04-F1
#
_entry.id   AF-A0A959GP04-F1
#
_cell.length_a   1.000
_cell.length_b   1.000
_cell.length_c   1.000
_cell.angle_alpha   90.00
_cell.angle_beta   90.00
_cell.angle_gamma   90.00
#
_symmetry.space_group_name_H-M   'P 1'
#
loop_
_entity.id
_entity.type
_entity.pdbx_description
1 polymer ?
#
loop_
_entity_poly.entity_id
_entity_poly.type
_entity_poly.pdbx_seq_one_letter_code
_entity_poly.pdbx_strand_id
1 'polypeptide(L)'
;MNKTDTWTDSRLEQLRYQADQPADEAMAHILANKGKEEAYRIFDLLIRNIEMPSNQLPSELQPFFEATQSLPSFADDDAIAEAHRFFLDHGAKCLFLLYYKSLPLLYCISKGAPVLVRTSRLTNEDQSLRIFARRIAETGQFLIDVMTPGELTIRGRGIQSIQKVRLIHAAIRQFLIAEGWDEQGLGLPINQEDMAMTLMTFSVAVLDGLEQFGIHEPPALQEAYFHTWRAIGYNLGVVEEL
;
A
#
# COMPACT_ATOMS: atom_id res chain seq x y z
N MET A 1 18.93 -23.07 9.33
CA MET A 1 18.95 -22.31 8.06
C MET A 1 19.21 -20.87 8.41
N ASN A 2 20.30 -20.27 7.92
CA ASN A 2 20.53 -18.84 8.10
C ASN A 2 19.46 -18.08 7.33
N LYS A 3 18.80 -17.09 7.97
CA LYS A 3 17.71 -16.30 7.35
C LYS A 3 18.13 -15.58 6.05
N THR A 4 19.44 -15.36 5.85
CA THR A 4 20.02 -14.73 4.65
C THR A 4 20.00 -15.61 3.41
N ASP A 5 19.89 -16.94 3.54
CA ASP A 5 19.84 -17.85 2.37
C ASP A 5 18.44 -17.91 1.72
N THR A 6 17.43 -17.30 2.37
CA THR A 6 16.03 -17.39 1.96
C THR A 6 15.63 -16.35 0.90
N TRP A 7 16.31 -15.19 0.86
CA TRP A 7 16.00 -14.05 -0.02
C TRP A 7 17.20 -13.68 -0.87
N THR A 8 17.29 -14.29 -2.06
CA THR A 8 18.32 -13.99 -3.05
C THR A 8 17.78 -12.99 -4.08
N ASP A 9 18.68 -12.25 -4.75
CA ASP A 9 18.31 -11.34 -5.85
C ASP A 9 17.43 -12.04 -6.90
N SER A 10 17.74 -13.29 -7.24
CA SER A 10 16.94 -14.06 -8.19
C SER A 10 15.53 -14.34 -7.69
N ARG A 11 15.33 -14.55 -6.39
CA ARG A 11 13.99 -14.76 -5.82
C ARG A 11 13.20 -13.46 -5.79
N LEU A 12 13.83 -12.36 -5.40
CA LEU A 12 13.20 -11.03 -5.42
C LEU A 12 12.81 -10.63 -6.85
N GLU A 13 13.67 -10.90 -7.83
CA GLU A 13 13.36 -10.64 -9.25
C GLU A 13 12.14 -11.45 -9.75
N GLN A 14 11.96 -12.70 -9.29
CA GLN A 14 10.78 -13.50 -9.64
C GLN A 14 9.47 -12.89 -9.11
N LEU A 15 9.51 -12.23 -7.95
CA LEU A 15 8.35 -11.56 -7.36
C LEU A 15 7.93 -10.32 -8.16
N ARG A 16 8.80 -9.79 -9.03
CA ARG A 16 8.41 -8.72 -9.96
C ARG A 16 7.34 -9.12 -10.97
N TYR A 17 7.15 -10.42 -11.19
CA TYR A 17 6.16 -10.97 -12.11
C TYR A 17 4.89 -11.46 -11.40
N GLN A 18 4.72 -11.10 -10.13
CA GLN A 18 3.53 -11.37 -9.33
C GLN A 18 2.92 -10.06 -8.83
N ALA A 19 1.61 -9.96 -8.80
CA ALA A 19 0.87 -8.76 -8.39
C ALA A 19 -0.22 -9.13 -7.37
N ASP A 20 -1.29 -8.33 -7.27
CA ASP A 20 -2.40 -8.52 -6.33
C ASP A 20 -3.59 -9.18 -7.04
N GLN A 21 -3.55 -10.50 -7.18
CA GLN A 21 -4.55 -11.25 -7.97
C GLN A 21 -6.01 -10.92 -7.59
N PRO A 22 -6.43 -10.89 -6.31
CA PRO A 22 -7.82 -10.56 -5.97
C PRO A 22 -8.28 -9.16 -6.43
N ALA A 23 -7.42 -8.14 -6.31
CA ALA A 23 -7.77 -6.80 -6.77
C ALA A 23 -7.78 -6.70 -8.31
N ASP A 24 -6.90 -7.47 -8.95
CA ASP A 24 -6.71 -7.48 -10.40
C ASP A 24 -7.88 -8.13 -11.10
N GLU A 25 -8.34 -9.25 -10.55
CA GLU A 25 -9.56 -9.94 -10.98
C GLU A 25 -10.80 -9.05 -10.77
N ALA A 26 -10.87 -8.33 -9.65
CA ALA A 26 -11.97 -7.40 -9.39
C ALA A 26 -12.04 -6.29 -10.46
N MET A 27 -10.91 -5.66 -10.78
CA MET A 27 -10.85 -4.63 -11.83
C MET A 27 -11.02 -5.21 -13.24
N ALA A 28 -10.49 -6.40 -13.53
CA ALA A 28 -10.71 -7.09 -14.79
C ALA A 28 -12.19 -7.44 -14.99
N HIS A 29 -12.89 -7.84 -13.94
CA HIS A 29 -14.33 -8.11 -13.96
C HIS A 29 -15.15 -6.85 -14.26
N ILE A 30 -14.76 -5.69 -13.72
CA ILE A 30 -15.36 -4.39 -14.10
C ILE A 30 -15.13 -4.10 -15.58
N LEU A 31 -13.88 -4.23 -16.05
CA LEU A 31 -13.53 -3.97 -17.45
C LEU A 31 -14.33 -4.86 -18.40
N ALA A 32 -14.49 -6.14 -18.09
CA ALA A 32 -15.21 -7.10 -18.92
C ALA A 32 -16.71 -6.83 -18.97
N ASN A 33 -17.34 -6.47 -17.85
CA ASN A 33 -18.81 -6.38 -17.76
C ASN A 33 -19.37 -4.97 -17.89
N LYS A 34 -18.61 -3.93 -17.54
CA LYS A 34 -19.03 -2.52 -17.59
C LYS A 34 -18.18 -1.66 -18.51
N GLY A 35 -17.07 -2.18 -19.02
CA GLY A 35 -16.21 -1.50 -19.99
C GLY A 35 -15.17 -0.58 -19.36
N LYS A 36 -14.32 -0.03 -20.24
CA LYS A 36 -13.17 0.81 -19.89
C LYS A 36 -13.54 2.14 -19.24
N GLU A 37 -14.65 2.76 -19.66
CA GLU A 37 -15.12 4.04 -19.11
C GLU A 37 -15.46 3.92 -17.63
N GLU A 38 -16.13 2.83 -17.23
CA GLU A 38 -16.48 2.60 -15.84
C GLU A 38 -15.25 2.32 -14.97
N ALA A 39 -14.27 1.55 -15.48
CA ALA A 39 -13.01 1.34 -14.77
C ALA A 39 -12.25 2.65 -14.52
N TYR A 40 -12.24 3.57 -15.49
CA TYR A 40 -11.69 4.92 -15.27
C TYR A 40 -12.52 5.74 -14.28
N ARG A 41 -13.85 5.68 -14.35
CA ARG A 41 -14.73 6.37 -13.40
C ARG A 41 -14.45 5.91 -11.97
N ILE A 42 -14.30 4.60 -11.74
CA ILE A 42 -13.95 4.04 -10.43
C ILE A 42 -12.57 4.54 -10.00
N PHE A 43 -11.57 4.45 -10.88
CA PHE A 43 -10.23 4.96 -10.57
C PHE A 43 -10.24 6.44 -10.18
N ASP A 44 -10.88 7.29 -10.99
CA ASP A 44 -11.03 8.73 -10.72
C ASP A 44 -11.74 8.99 -9.39
N LEU A 45 -12.81 8.24 -9.12
CA LEU A 45 -13.55 8.33 -7.86
C LEU A 45 -12.67 7.95 -6.66
N LEU A 46 -11.87 6.88 -6.75
CA LEU A 46 -10.98 6.43 -5.68
C LEU A 46 -9.88 7.47 -5.40
N ILE A 47 -9.25 8.03 -6.43
CA ILE A 47 -8.17 9.04 -6.24
C ILE A 47 -8.70 10.42 -5.85
N ARG A 48 -9.97 10.75 -6.13
CA ARG A 48 -10.56 12.06 -5.79
C ARG A 48 -11.14 12.15 -4.39
N ASN A 49 -11.50 11.03 -3.79
CA ASN A 49 -12.01 11.00 -2.42
C ASN A 49 -10.88 10.71 -1.44
N ILE A 50 -10.97 11.20 -0.21
CA ILE A 50 -10.02 10.82 0.86
C ILE A 50 -10.44 9.47 1.44
N GLU A 51 -11.72 9.36 1.82
CA GLU A 51 -12.32 8.11 2.29
C GLU A 51 -12.73 7.20 1.13
N MET A 52 -13.12 5.96 1.45
CA MET A 52 -13.65 5.00 0.48
C MET A 52 -15.08 5.38 0.08
N PRO A 53 -15.37 5.66 -1.21
CA PRO A 53 -16.69 6.10 -1.66
C PRO A 53 -17.63 4.90 -1.90
N SER A 54 -17.80 4.04 -0.88
CA SER A 54 -18.44 2.73 -0.99
C SER A 54 -19.84 2.74 -1.60
N ASN A 55 -20.61 3.81 -1.40
CA ASN A 55 -21.97 3.97 -1.94
C ASN A 55 -22.03 4.30 -3.44
N GLN A 56 -20.90 4.68 -4.05
CA GLN A 56 -20.79 5.04 -5.46
C GLN A 56 -20.05 3.97 -6.28
N LEU A 57 -19.64 2.89 -5.63
CA LEU A 57 -18.96 1.77 -6.23
C LEU A 57 -19.96 0.69 -6.68
N PRO A 58 -19.70 0.05 -7.83
CA PRO A 58 -20.57 -1.00 -8.35
C PRO A 58 -20.60 -2.24 -7.44
N SER A 59 -21.75 -2.91 -7.38
CA SER A 59 -21.94 -4.12 -6.57
C SER A 59 -21.04 -5.29 -6.99
N GLU A 60 -20.52 -5.26 -8.21
CA GLU A 60 -19.54 -6.23 -8.72
C GLU A 60 -18.22 -6.25 -7.92
N LEU A 61 -17.93 -5.21 -7.14
CA LEU A 61 -16.79 -5.17 -6.22
C LEU A 61 -17.10 -5.77 -4.83
N GLN A 62 -18.36 -6.11 -4.55
CA GLN A 62 -18.75 -6.66 -3.25
C GLN A 62 -18.00 -7.96 -2.88
N PRO A 63 -17.80 -8.94 -3.79
CA PRO A 63 -17.01 -10.12 -3.46
C PRO A 63 -15.56 -9.79 -3.06
N PHE A 64 -14.95 -8.79 -3.71
CA PHE A 64 -13.61 -8.32 -3.34
C PHE A 64 -13.59 -7.73 -1.94
N PHE A 65 -14.57 -6.89 -1.59
CA PHE A 65 -14.66 -6.32 -0.25
C PHE A 65 -14.89 -7.38 0.82
N GLU A 66 -15.77 -8.35 0.58
CA GLU A 66 -16.06 -9.43 1.51
C GLU A 66 -14.84 -10.35 1.73
N ALA A 67 -14.08 -10.63 0.68
CA ALA A 67 -12.88 -11.47 0.76
C ALA A 67 -11.69 -10.79 1.47
N THR A 68 -11.70 -9.46 1.60
CA THR A 68 -10.54 -8.67 2.07
C THR A 68 -10.82 -7.84 3.33
N GLN A 69 -11.99 -8.05 3.97
CA GLN A 69 -12.44 -7.25 5.12
C GLN A 69 -11.82 -7.63 6.48
N SER A 70 -11.10 -8.76 6.54
CA SER A 70 -10.57 -9.32 7.79
C SER A 70 -9.05 -9.38 7.76
N LEU A 71 -8.42 -9.16 8.91
CA LEU A 71 -6.99 -9.40 9.10
C LEU A 71 -6.65 -10.90 8.97
N PRO A 72 -5.39 -11.26 8.64
CA PRO A 72 -4.97 -12.66 8.58
C PRO A 72 -5.07 -13.33 9.95
N SER A 73 -5.14 -14.67 9.95
CA SER A 73 -5.23 -15.47 11.17
C SER A 73 -3.98 -15.38 12.06
N PHE A 74 -2.83 -14.99 11.52
CA PHE A 74 -1.61 -14.76 12.30
C PHE A 74 -1.58 -13.37 12.96
N ALA A 75 -2.52 -12.47 12.63
CA ALA A 75 -2.62 -11.17 13.29
C ALA A 75 -2.84 -11.36 14.79
N ASP A 76 -2.12 -10.57 15.59
CA ASP A 76 -2.13 -10.65 17.05
C ASP A 76 -2.72 -9.33 17.55
N ASP A 77 -3.91 -9.41 18.15
CA ASP A 77 -4.66 -8.26 18.62
C ASP A 77 -3.90 -7.47 19.70
N ASP A 78 -3.12 -8.14 20.55
CA ASP A 78 -2.33 -7.48 21.60
C ASP A 78 -1.15 -6.72 20.99
N ALA A 79 -0.47 -7.32 20.00
CA ALA A 79 0.59 -6.64 19.24
C ALA A 79 0.05 -5.43 18.47
N ILE A 80 -1.11 -5.56 17.85
CA ILE A 80 -1.79 -4.46 17.15
C ILE A 80 -2.17 -3.35 18.14
N ALA A 81 -2.73 -3.69 19.29
CA ALA A 81 -3.07 -2.71 20.32
C ALA A 81 -1.83 -1.97 20.85
N GLU A 82 -0.69 -2.66 20.95
CA GLU A 82 0.60 -2.08 21.34
C GLU A 82 1.16 -1.15 20.26
N ALA A 83 1.11 -1.55 18.99
CA ALA A 83 1.51 -0.70 17.86
C ALA A 83 0.63 0.56 17.72
N HIS A 84 -0.67 0.45 18.00
CA HIS A 84 -1.56 1.59 18.06
C HIS A 84 -1.20 2.55 19.21
N ARG A 85 -0.81 2.02 20.39
CA ARG A 85 -0.31 2.85 21.51
C ARG A 85 0.99 3.56 21.15
N PHE A 86 1.92 2.87 20.49
CA PHE A 86 3.11 3.49 19.90
C PHE A 86 2.73 4.63 18.95
N PHE A 87 1.74 4.44 18.07
CA PHE A 87 1.33 5.48 17.12
C PHE A 87 0.66 6.67 17.80
N LEU A 88 -0.06 6.48 18.91
CA LEU A 88 -0.62 7.59 19.69
C LEU A 88 0.48 8.50 20.27
N ASP A 89 1.62 7.93 20.69
CA ASP A 89 2.75 8.71 21.21
C ASP A 89 3.63 9.31 20.08
N HIS A 90 3.85 8.54 19.02
CA HIS A 90 4.81 8.89 17.96
C HIS A 90 4.17 9.38 16.65
N GLY A 91 2.85 9.45 16.54
CA GLY A 91 2.15 9.65 15.25
C GLY A 91 2.65 10.85 14.44
N ALA A 92 2.90 11.99 15.09
CA ALA A 92 3.49 13.16 14.42
C ALA A 92 4.92 12.90 13.90
N LYS A 93 5.73 12.14 14.64
CA LYS A 93 7.08 11.73 14.24
C LYS A 93 7.02 10.69 13.12
N CYS A 94 6.08 9.75 13.18
CA CYS A 94 5.83 8.78 12.12
C CYS A 94 5.44 9.47 10.81
N LEU A 95 4.56 10.49 10.85
CA LEU A 95 4.22 11.29 9.67
C LEU A 95 5.41 12.10 9.15
N PHE A 96 6.21 12.68 10.05
CA PHE A 96 7.43 13.36 9.66
C PHE A 96 8.41 12.41 8.95
N LEU A 97 8.67 11.24 9.53
CA LEU A 97 9.53 10.22 8.94
C LEU A 97 8.96 9.67 7.64
N LEU A 98 7.64 9.50 7.54
CA LEU A 98 6.98 9.13 6.29
C LEU A 98 7.33 10.13 5.19
N TYR A 99 7.16 11.43 5.44
CA TYR A 99 7.36 12.46 4.41
C TYR A 99 8.82 12.73 4.06
N TYR A 100 9.72 12.67 5.05
CA TYR A 100 11.12 13.09 4.87
C TYR A 100 12.12 11.95 4.77
N LYS A 101 11.71 10.69 5.04
CA LYS A 101 12.54 9.50 4.93
C LYS A 101 11.89 8.44 4.04
N SER A 102 10.71 7.95 4.40
CA SER A 102 10.08 6.81 3.71
C SER A 102 9.72 7.12 2.25
N LEU A 103 8.97 8.20 1.99
CA LEU A 103 8.56 8.55 0.62
C LEU A 103 9.75 8.89 -0.29
N PRO A 104 10.77 9.66 0.16
CA PRO A 104 11.98 9.87 -0.64
C PRO A 104 12.73 8.57 -0.98
N LEU A 105 12.81 7.61 -0.05
CA LEU A 105 13.47 6.32 -0.29
C LEU A 105 12.82 5.54 -1.46
N LEU A 106 11.52 5.69 -1.69
CA LEU A 106 10.83 5.02 -2.80
C LEU A 106 11.34 5.46 -4.18
N TYR A 107 11.89 6.68 -4.30
CA TYR A 107 12.52 7.14 -5.55
C TYR A 107 13.91 6.54 -5.78
N CYS A 108 14.50 5.90 -4.78
CA CYS A 108 15.76 5.15 -4.92
C CYS A 108 15.54 3.74 -5.47
N ILE A 109 14.29 3.26 -5.55
CA ILE A 109 13.94 1.95 -6.11
C ILE A 109 13.89 2.07 -7.63
N SER A 110 14.99 1.73 -8.30
CA SER A 110 15.19 2.00 -9.73
C SER A 110 14.11 1.43 -10.65
N LYS A 111 13.62 0.21 -10.39
CA LYS A 111 12.56 -0.44 -11.19
C LYS A 111 11.13 -0.05 -10.77
N GLY A 112 10.93 0.41 -9.53
CA GLY A 112 9.64 0.87 -9.02
C GLY A 112 9.33 2.34 -9.32
N ALA A 113 10.35 3.21 -9.30
CA ALA A 113 10.22 4.65 -9.55
C ALA A 113 9.52 5.02 -10.89
N PRO A 114 9.68 4.28 -12.01
CA PRO A 114 8.96 4.55 -13.25
C PRO A 114 7.43 4.52 -13.09
N VAL A 115 6.88 3.72 -12.15
CA VAL A 115 5.44 3.73 -11.84
C VAL A 115 5.03 5.10 -11.30
N LEU A 116 5.80 5.65 -10.35
CA LEU A 116 5.53 6.97 -9.76
C LEU A 116 5.56 8.08 -10.82
N VAL A 117 6.55 8.03 -11.72
CA VAL A 117 6.69 9.00 -12.81
C VAL A 117 5.52 8.92 -13.78
N ARG A 118 5.15 7.71 -14.25
CA ARG A 118 4.05 7.56 -15.22
C ARG A 118 2.69 7.86 -14.60
N THR A 119 2.43 7.41 -13.37
CA THR A 119 1.18 7.74 -12.67
C THR A 119 1.08 9.22 -12.34
N SER A 120 2.19 9.92 -12.10
CA SER A 120 2.14 11.39 -11.96
C SER A 120 1.58 12.06 -13.21
N ARG A 121 1.91 11.57 -14.41
CA ARG A 121 1.39 12.08 -15.69
C ARG A 121 -0.09 11.77 -15.89
N LEU A 122 -0.56 10.61 -15.41
CA LEU A 122 -1.99 10.26 -15.41
C LEU A 122 -2.83 11.22 -14.54
N THR A 123 -2.20 11.87 -13.56
CA THR A 123 -2.90 12.75 -12.60
C THR A 123 -2.62 14.24 -12.81
N ASN A 124 -1.62 14.63 -13.61
CA ASN A 124 -1.11 16.01 -13.73
C ASN A 124 -1.25 16.60 -15.14
N GLU A 125 -2.46 17.04 -15.52
CA GLU A 125 -2.65 17.82 -16.75
C GLU A 125 -2.14 19.29 -16.61
N ASP A 126 -2.07 19.83 -15.39
CA ASP A 126 -1.86 21.28 -15.12
C ASP A 126 -0.47 21.63 -14.52
N GLN A 127 0.49 20.69 -14.48
CA GLN A 127 1.84 20.89 -13.87
C GLN A 127 1.84 21.49 -12.44
N SER A 128 0.70 21.42 -11.74
CA SER A 128 0.51 22.06 -10.43
C SER A 128 1.12 21.22 -9.30
N LEU A 129 1.87 21.86 -8.40
CA LEU A 129 2.34 21.23 -7.15
C LEU A 129 1.19 20.77 -6.23
N ARG A 130 -0.05 21.22 -6.47
CA ARG A 130 -1.22 20.87 -5.67
C ARG A 130 -1.50 19.37 -5.67
N ILE A 131 -1.39 18.71 -6.83
CA ILE A 131 -1.66 17.27 -6.95
C ILE A 131 -0.57 16.47 -6.26
N PHE A 132 0.68 16.92 -6.35
CA PHE A 132 1.79 16.32 -5.61
C PHE A 132 1.59 16.42 -4.09
N ALA A 133 1.27 17.62 -3.58
CA ALA A 133 1.00 17.83 -2.16
C ALA A 133 -0.20 16.99 -1.67
N ARG A 134 -1.25 16.87 -2.50
CA ARG A 134 -2.42 16.04 -2.23
C ARG A 134 -2.04 14.56 -2.10
N ARG A 135 -1.26 14.00 -3.03
CA ARG A 135 -0.85 12.58 -2.97
C ARG A 135 0.01 12.27 -1.74
N ILE A 136 0.86 13.21 -1.33
CA ILE A 136 1.60 13.10 -0.07
C ILE A 136 0.63 13.05 1.12
N ALA A 137 -0.33 13.98 1.15
CA ALA A 137 -1.34 14.02 2.22
C ALA A 137 -2.22 12.76 2.25
N GLU A 138 -2.60 12.21 1.09
CA GLU A 138 -3.35 10.95 0.98
C GLU A 138 -2.56 9.77 1.55
N THR A 139 -1.24 9.75 1.36
CA THR A 139 -0.38 8.71 1.95
C THR A 139 -0.26 8.86 3.47
N GLY A 140 -0.21 10.10 3.97
CA GLY A 140 -0.30 10.38 5.40
C GLY A 140 -1.65 9.98 5.99
N GLN A 141 -2.75 10.21 5.27
CA GLN A 141 -4.08 9.78 5.70
C GLN A 141 -4.16 8.25 5.76
N PHE A 142 -3.62 7.53 4.78
CA PHE A 142 -3.54 6.08 4.83
C PHE A 142 -2.84 5.58 6.10
N LEU A 143 -1.68 6.17 6.45
CA LEU A 143 -0.97 5.85 7.69
C LEU A 143 -1.85 6.08 8.93
N ILE A 144 -2.56 7.21 8.99
CA ILE A 144 -3.48 7.52 10.09
C ILE A 144 -4.60 6.48 10.16
N ASP A 145 -5.22 6.14 9.03
CA ASP A 145 -6.36 5.22 8.98
C ASP A 145 -5.99 3.82 9.49
N VAL A 146 -4.82 3.30 9.12
CA VAL A 146 -4.40 1.94 9.52
C VAL A 146 -3.78 1.87 10.91
N MET A 147 -3.27 2.98 11.45
CA MET A 147 -2.65 3.01 12.78
C MET A 147 -3.56 3.59 13.88
N THR A 148 -4.76 4.06 13.52
CA THR A 148 -5.73 4.54 14.51
C THR A 148 -6.35 3.35 15.26
N PRO A 149 -6.36 3.37 16.62
CA PRO A 149 -6.99 2.31 17.41
C PRO A 149 -8.42 2.00 16.97
N GLY A 150 -8.70 0.71 16.73
CA GLY A 150 -10.04 0.22 16.37
C GLY A 150 -10.41 0.27 14.89
N GLU A 151 -9.55 0.84 14.03
CA GLU A 151 -9.85 1.01 12.60
C GLU A 151 -9.42 -0.17 11.71
N LEU A 152 -8.60 -1.08 12.22
CA LEU A 152 -8.26 -2.37 11.58
C LEU A 152 -9.30 -3.46 11.91
N THR A 153 -10.57 -3.11 11.86
CA THR A 153 -11.70 -4.02 12.08
C THR A 153 -12.56 -4.13 10.83
N ILE A 154 -13.48 -5.09 10.78
CA ILE A 154 -14.41 -5.24 9.65
C ILE A 154 -15.14 -3.92 9.41
N ARG A 155 -15.00 -3.37 8.20
CA ARG A 155 -15.53 -2.05 7.79
C ARG A 155 -14.92 -0.85 8.54
N GLY A 156 -13.90 -1.02 9.36
CA GLY A 156 -13.12 0.08 9.91
C GLY A 156 -12.41 0.87 8.81
N ARG A 157 -12.06 2.12 9.08
CA ARG A 157 -11.44 3.01 8.07
C ARG A 157 -10.11 2.45 7.57
N GLY A 158 -9.33 1.80 8.42
CA GLY A 158 -8.07 1.16 8.04
C GLY A 158 -8.27 0.09 6.96
N ILE A 159 -9.22 -0.83 7.16
CA ILE A 159 -9.56 -1.87 6.17
C ILE A 159 -10.09 -1.25 4.87
N GLN A 160 -10.96 -0.23 4.96
CA GLN A 160 -11.49 0.45 3.77
C GLN A 160 -10.39 1.16 2.98
N SER A 161 -9.45 1.83 3.67
CA SER A 161 -8.31 2.50 3.05
C SER A 161 -7.34 1.51 2.40
N ILE A 162 -7.12 0.33 3.00
CA ILE A 162 -6.38 -0.78 2.39
C ILE A 162 -7.07 -1.25 1.09
N GLN A 163 -8.37 -1.56 1.15
CA GLN A 163 -9.13 -2.02 -0.02
C GLN A 163 -9.12 -1.00 -1.15
N LYS A 164 -9.26 0.28 -0.80
CA LYS A 164 -9.16 1.41 -1.72
C LYS A 164 -7.81 1.46 -2.42
N VAL A 165 -6.71 1.37 -1.67
CA VAL A 165 -5.34 1.38 -2.23
C VAL A 165 -5.14 0.20 -3.18
N ARG A 166 -5.63 -0.99 -2.84
CA ARG A 166 -5.55 -2.18 -3.71
C ARG A 166 -6.27 -1.97 -5.04
N LEU A 167 -7.47 -1.41 -5.03
CA LEU A 167 -8.20 -1.11 -6.27
C LEU A 167 -7.52 -0.02 -7.11
N ILE A 168 -6.94 1.00 -6.46
CA ILE A 168 -6.12 2.02 -7.14
C ILE A 168 -4.90 1.35 -7.82
N HIS A 169 -4.19 0.47 -7.11
CA HIS A 169 -3.04 -0.26 -7.66
C HIS A 169 -3.43 -1.16 -8.83
N ALA A 170 -4.55 -1.88 -8.71
CA ALA A 170 -5.08 -2.72 -9.77
C ALA A 170 -5.43 -1.92 -11.03
N ALA A 171 -6.12 -0.78 -10.88
CA ALA A 171 -6.43 0.11 -11.99
C ALA A 171 -5.15 0.67 -12.65
N ILE A 172 -4.18 1.13 -11.86
CA ILE A 172 -2.89 1.63 -12.37
C ILE A 172 -2.17 0.57 -13.20
N ARG A 173 -2.09 -0.67 -12.70
CA ARG A 173 -1.46 -1.77 -13.45
C ARG A 173 -2.11 -1.97 -14.81
N GLN A 174 -3.45 -2.04 -14.87
CA GLN A 174 -4.19 -2.20 -16.11
C GLN A 174 -3.91 -1.05 -17.10
N PHE A 175 -3.89 0.20 -16.63
CA PHE A 175 -3.63 1.36 -17.49
C PHE A 175 -2.20 1.39 -18.00
N LEU A 176 -1.21 1.16 -17.13
CA LEU A 176 0.19 1.16 -17.54
C LEU A 176 0.49 0.06 -18.55
N ILE A 177 -0.03 -1.16 -18.34
CA ILE A 177 0.12 -2.27 -19.30
C ILE A 177 -0.50 -1.89 -20.66
N ALA A 178 -1.71 -1.33 -20.67
CA ALA A 178 -2.37 -0.87 -21.89
C ALA A 178 -1.61 0.27 -22.62
N GLU A 179 -0.79 1.04 -21.89
CA GLU A 179 0.05 2.13 -22.42
C GLU A 179 1.47 1.68 -22.82
N GLY A 180 1.73 0.37 -22.90
CA GLY A 180 3.03 -0.17 -23.29
C GLY A 180 4.06 -0.07 -22.18
N TRP A 181 3.71 -0.58 -21.00
CA TRP A 181 4.67 -0.82 -19.92
C TRP A 181 5.71 -1.88 -20.33
N ASP A 182 6.96 -1.69 -19.92
CA ASP A 182 8.05 -2.64 -20.20
C ASP A 182 8.05 -3.76 -19.15
N GLU A 183 7.20 -4.75 -19.36
CA GLU A 183 7.09 -5.91 -18.45
C GLU A 183 8.36 -6.75 -18.42
N GLN A 184 9.11 -6.85 -19.53
CA GLN A 184 10.35 -7.63 -19.55
C GLN A 184 11.46 -6.99 -18.71
N GLY A 185 11.66 -5.67 -18.83
CA GLY A 185 12.72 -4.96 -18.14
C GLY A 185 12.37 -4.53 -16.71
N LEU A 186 11.10 -4.23 -16.44
CA LEU A 186 10.63 -3.67 -15.16
C LEU A 186 9.78 -4.63 -14.34
N GLY A 187 9.34 -5.76 -14.89
CA GLY A 187 8.30 -6.62 -14.29
C GLY A 187 6.92 -5.97 -14.35
N LEU A 188 5.94 -6.53 -13.64
CA LEU A 188 4.61 -5.93 -13.54
C LEU A 188 4.68 -4.62 -12.74
N PRO A 189 3.90 -3.57 -13.10
CA PRO A 189 3.84 -2.35 -12.28
C PRO A 189 3.33 -2.70 -10.87
N ILE A 190 3.84 -2.12 -9.77
CA ILE A 190 3.30 -2.39 -8.41
C ILE A 190 3.19 -3.91 -8.13
N ASN A 191 4.29 -4.61 -8.38
CA ASN A 191 4.42 -6.05 -8.14
C ASN A 191 4.71 -6.34 -6.65
N GLN A 192 4.79 -7.62 -6.30
CA GLN A 192 5.02 -8.09 -4.94
C GLN A 192 6.34 -7.59 -4.34
N GLU A 193 7.42 -7.50 -5.13
CA GLU A 193 8.70 -6.94 -4.65
C GLU A 193 8.56 -5.44 -4.33
N ASP A 194 7.98 -4.66 -5.25
CA ASP A 194 7.77 -3.21 -5.06
C ASP A 194 6.84 -2.94 -3.85
N MET A 195 5.81 -3.76 -3.68
CA MET A 195 4.88 -3.67 -2.54
C MET A 195 5.57 -4.01 -1.21
N ALA A 196 6.34 -5.09 -1.14
CA ALA A 196 7.09 -5.47 0.07
C ALA A 196 8.16 -4.43 0.42
N MET A 197 8.92 -3.94 -0.56
CA MET A 197 9.90 -2.87 -0.36
C MET A 197 9.23 -1.59 0.13
N THR A 198 8.07 -1.23 -0.42
CA THR A 198 7.30 -0.07 0.06
C THR A 198 6.86 -0.30 1.50
N LEU A 199 6.33 -1.47 1.85
CA LEU A 199 5.92 -1.82 3.21
C LEU A 199 7.07 -1.67 4.23
N MET A 200 8.30 -2.04 3.86
CA MET A 200 9.50 -1.86 4.69
C MET A 200 9.80 -0.38 4.98
N THR A 201 9.41 0.54 4.10
CA THR A 201 9.56 1.99 4.36
C THR A 201 8.53 2.53 5.34
N PHE A 202 7.38 1.88 5.49
CA PHE A 202 6.38 2.24 6.51
C PHE A 202 6.67 1.59 7.86
N SER A 203 7.37 0.46 7.88
CA SER A 203 7.69 -0.29 9.08
C SER A 203 9.11 -0.01 9.58
N VAL A 204 10.10 -0.70 9.00
CA VAL A 204 11.50 -0.68 9.47
C VAL A 204 12.14 0.68 9.32
N ALA A 205 11.90 1.39 8.21
CA ALA A 205 12.51 2.71 8.02
C ALA A 205 11.97 3.76 9.01
N VAL A 206 10.75 3.61 9.52
CA VAL A 206 10.21 4.48 10.57
C VAL A 206 10.92 4.23 11.89
N LEU A 207 11.12 2.96 12.27
CA LEU A 207 11.86 2.61 13.50
C LEU A 207 13.32 3.07 13.44
N ASP A 208 14.02 2.80 12.33
CA ASP A 208 15.38 3.30 12.07
C ASP A 208 15.43 4.84 12.09
N GLY A 209 14.39 5.49 11.57
CA GLY A 209 14.26 6.94 11.63
C GLY A 209 14.18 7.48 13.06
N LEU A 210 13.39 6.84 13.93
CA LEU A 210 13.29 7.23 15.34
C LEU A 210 14.62 7.03 16.08
N GLU A 211 15.31 5.91 15.81
CA GLU A 211 16.64 5.64 16.38
C GLU A 211 17.66 6.71 16.00
N GLN A 212 17.64 7.17 14.74
CA GLN A 212 18.49 8.28 14.27
C GLN A 212 18.21 9.61 15.00
N PHE A 213 17.00 9.80 15.53
CA PHE A 213 16.65 10.94 16.39
C PHE A 213 16.91 10.69 17.88
N GLY A 214 17.54 9.56 18.24
CA GLY A 214 17.85 9.18 19.62
C GLY A 214 16.65 8.61 20.39
N ILE A 215 15.54 8.31 19.71
CA ILE A 215 14.34 7.73 20.31
C ILE A 215 14.44 6.21 20.18
N HIS A 216 14.67 5.54 21.32
CA HIS A 216 14.88 4.10 21.37
C HIS A 216 13.69 3.44 22.08
N GLU A 217 12.90 2.69 21.33
CA GLU A 217 11.79 1.93 21.89
C GLU A 217 12.21 0.52 22.32
N PRO A 218 11.54 -0.09 23.32
CA PRO A 218 11.82 -1.47 23.71
C PRO A 218 11.67 -2.44 22.52
N PRO A 219 12.51 -3.49 22.42
CA PRO A 219 12.43 -4.45 21.32
C PRO A 219 11.05 -5.07 21.13
N ALA A 220 10.31 -5.31 22.22
CA ALA A 220 8.94 -5.83 22.14
C ALA A 220 7.97 -4.87 21.44
N LEU A 221 8.13 -3.54 21.64
CA LEU A 221 7.31 -2.53 20.98
C LEU A 221 7.64 -2.41 19.49
N GLN A 222 8.93 -2.51 19.16
CA GLN A 222 9.39 -2.54 17.77
C GLN A 222 8.85 -3.76 17.03
N GLU A 223 8.88 -4.94 17.66
CA GLU A 223 8.32 -6.17 17.10
C GLU A 223 6.81 -6.07 16.94
N ALA A 224 6.08 -5.51 17.91
CA ALA A 224 4.65 -5.28 17.80
C ALA A 224 4.28 -4.35 16.64
N TYR A 225 5.05 -3.27 16.45
CA TYR A 225 4.89 -2.35 15.33
C TYR A 225 5.16 -3.04 13.99
N PHE A 226 6.24 -3.82 13.89
CA PHE A 226 6.58 -4.57 12.70
C PHE A 226 5.53 -5.65 12.38
N HIS A 227 5.08 -6.41 13.38
CA HIS A 227 4.01 -7.41 13.26
C HIS A 227 2.72 -6.80 12.71
N THR A 228 2.33 -5.64 13.22
CA THR A 228 1.16 -4.91 12.75
C THR A 228 1.29 -4.54 11.28
N TRP A 229 2.45 -4.06 10.84
CA TRP A 229 2.71 -3.81 9.42
C TRP A 229 2.76 -5.07 8.56
N ARG A 230 3.17 -6.22 9.10
CA ARG A 230 3.05 -7.51 8.38
C ARG A 230 1.59 -7.88 8.15
N ALA A 231 0.73 -7.71 9.15
CA ALA A 231 -0.71 -7.92 9.00
C ALA A 231 -1.33 -6.93 7.99
N ILE A 232 -0.98 -5.64 8.06
CA ILE A 232 -1.41 -4.63 7.07
C ILE A 232 -0.91 -5.00 5.67
N GLY A 233 0.34 -5.44 5.53
CA GLY A 233 0.94 -5.88 4.28
C GLY A 233 0.18 -7.03 3.63
N TYR A 234 -0.14 -8.06 4.42
CA TYR A 234 -0.99 -9.16 3.96
C TYR A 234 -2.35 -8.64 3.45
N ASN A 235 -3.00 -7.75 4.22
CA ASN A 235 -4.27 -7.16 3.81
C ASN A 235 -4.17 -6.27 2.57
N LEU A 236 -3.02 -5.62 2.33
CA LEU A 236 -2.68 -4.89 1.10
C LEU A 236 -2.44 -5.81 -0.10
N GLY A 237 -2.46 -7.14 0.08
CA GLY A 237 -2.24 -8.12 -0.97
C GLY A 237 -0.79 -8.56 -1.13
N VAL A 238 0.10 -8.24 -0.18
CA VAL A 238 1.45 -8.81 -0.14
C VAL A 238 1.36 -10.29 0.23
N VAL A 239 2.05 -11.16 -0.52
CA VAL A 239 2.05 -12.61 -0.25
C VAL A 239 2.63 -12.92 1.13
N GLU A 240 2.04 -13.88 1.85
CA GLU A 240 2.38 -14.21 3.24
C GLU A 240 3.85 -14.58 3.46
N GLU A 241 4.52 -15.08 2.42
CA GLU A 241 5.93 -15.45 2.52
C GLU A 241 6.87 -14.24 2.69
N LEU A 242 6.44 -13.01 2.33
CA LEU A 242 7.19 -11.75 2.47
C LEU A 242 6.94 -11.06 3.82
#